data_AF-A0A2U3B8I1-F1
#
_entry.id   AF-A0A2U3B8I1-F1
#
_cell.length_a   1.000
_cell.length_b   1.000
_cell.length_c   1.000
_cell.angle_alpha   90.00
_cell.angle_beta   90.00
_cell.angle_gamma   90.00
#
_symmetry.space_group_name_H-M   'P 1'
#
loop_
_entity.id
_entity.type
_entity.pdbx_description
1 polymer ?
#
loop_
_entity_poly.entity_id
_entity_poly.type
_entity_poly.pdbx_seq_one_letter_code
_entity_poly.pdbx_strand_id
1 'polypeptide(L)' 'MNNNELAKIQKLARQVRIQAMLSQQGGITELNEMDLDELLSQQVERAQEIERLTNMLMSQKLIKAA' A
#
# COMPACT_ATOMS: atom_id res chain seq x y z
N MET A 1 0.09 20.69 3.67
CA MET A 1 0.06 19.23 3.47
C MET A 1 -0.28 19.05 2.01
N ASN A 2 0.55 18.40 1.21
CA ASN A 2 0.26 18.26 -0.22
C ASN A 2 -0.88 17.22 -0.37
N ASN A 3 -2.10 17.67 -0.63
CA ASN A 3 -3.30 16.81 -0.69
C ASN A 3 -3.15 15.64 -1.68
N ASN A 4 -2.26 15.79 -2.67
CA ASN A 4 -1.93 14.75 -3.64
C ASN A 4 -1.23 13.52 -3.03
N GLU A 5 -0.40 13.70 -2.01
CA GLU A 5 0.36 12.60 -1.39
C GLU A 5 -0.54 11.77 -0.47
N LEU A 6 -1.42 12.44 0.29
CA LEU A 6 -2.43 11.76 1.10
C LEU A 6 -3.40 10.95 0.23
N ALA A 7 -3.84 11.50 -0.89
CA ALA A 7 -4.71 10.79 -1.84
C ALA A 7 -4.02 9.54 -2.43
N LYS A 8 -2.71 9.62 -2.71
CA LYS A 8 -1.91 8.47 -3.16
C LYS A 8 -1.82 7.39 -2.08
N ILE A 9 -1.54 7.75 -0.83
CA ILE A 9 -1.53 6.80 0.30
C ILE A 9 -2.88 6.10 0.43
N GLN A 10 -3.98 6.86 0.41
CA GLN A 10 -5.33 6.30 0.51
C GLN A 10 -5.66 5.35 -0.65
N LYS A 11 -5.21 5.67 -1.86
CA LYS A 11 -5.37 4.80 -3.04
C LYS A 11 -4.59 3.49 -2.87
N LEU A 12 -3.32 3.55 -2.47
CA LEU A 12 -2.48 2.37 -2.24
C LEU A 12 -3.05 1.47 -1.15
N ALA A 13 -3.48 2.06 -0.02
CA ALA A 13 -4.10 1.32 1.08
C ALA A 13 -5.39 0.62 0.64
N ARG A 14 -6.21 1.28 -0.19
CA ARG A 14 -7.42 0.67 -0.77
C ARG A 14 -7.07 -0.52 -1.67
N GLN A 15 -6.02 -0.43 -2.50
CA GLN A 15 -5.58 -1.51 -3.38
C GLN A 15 -5.11 -2.73 -2.59
N VAL A 16 -4.30 -2.54 -1.55
CA VAL A 16 -3.88 -3.62 -0.64
C VAL A 16 -5.10 -4.31 -0.03
N ARG A 17 -6.08 -3.54 0.47
CA ARG A 17 -7.31 -4.10 1.06
C ARG A 17 -8.15 -4.88 0.05
N ILE A 18 -8.34 -4.38 -1.17
CA ILE A 18 -9.11 -5.08 -2.21
C ILE A 18 -8.44 -6.40 -2.57
N GLN A 19 -7.12 -6.41 -2.76
CA GLN A 19 -6.37 -7.63 -3.07
C GLN A 19 -6.47 -8.68 -1.94
N ALA A 20 -6.38 -8.24 -0.69
CA ALA A 20 -6.59 -9.11 0.47
C ALA A 20 -8.02 -9.67 0.56
N MET A 21 -9.04 -8.91 0.15
CA MET A 21 -10.42 -9.39 0.11
C MET A 21 -10.67 -10.38 -1.03
N LEU A 22 -10.14 -10.11 -2.22
CA LEU A 22 -10.29 -10.98 -3.39
C LEU A 22 -9.62 -12.34 -3.19
N SER A 23 -8.43 -12.36 -2.57
CA SER A 23 -7.73 -13.59 -2.19
C SER A 23 -8.44 -14.43 -1.12
N GLN A 24 -9.40 -13.84 -0.38
CA GLN A 24 -10.24 -14.57 0.57
C GLN A 24 -11.55 -15.08 -0.06
N GLN A 25 -12.02 -14.46 -1.15
CA GLN A 25 -13.29 -14.80 -1.80
C GLN A 25 -13.15 -15.87 -2.89
N GLY A 26 -12.08 -15.81 -3.69
CA GLY A 26 -11.64 -16.96 -4.48
C GLY A 26 -10.81 -17.83 -3.54
N GLY A 27 -11.30 -19.01 -3.18
CA GLY A 27 -10.61 -19.87 -2.21
C GLY A 27 -9.13 -19.97 -2.56
N ILE A 28 -8.24 -19.75 -1.58
CA ILE A 28 -6.77 -19.79 -1.70
C ILE A 28 -6.29 -21.04 -2.48
N THR A 29 -7.11 -22.08 -2.50
CA THR A 29 -7.02 -23.31 -3.30
C THR A 29 -6.78 -23.17 -4.81
N GLU A 30 -7.01 -22.00 -5.44
CA GLU A 30 -6.73 -21.80 -6.88
C GLU A 30 -5.42 -21.04 -7.16
N LEU A 31 -4.76 -20.49 -6.14
CA LEU A 31 -3.49 -19.78 -6.29
C LEU A 31 -2.33 -20.77 -6.13
N ASN A 32 -1.46 -20.84 -7.13
CA ASN A 32 -0.21 -21.57 -6.99
C ASN A 32 0.83 -20.71 -6.23
N GLU A 33 1.98 -21.29 -5.89
CA GLU A 33 3.05 -20.61 -5.15
C GLU A 33 3.54 -19.33 -5.84
N MET A 34 3.64 -19.34 -7.18
CA MET A 34 4.05 -18.18 -7.96
C MET A 34 3.02 -17.05 -7.89
N ASP A 35 1.72 -17.38 -7.91
CA ASP A 35 0.66 -16.39 -7.76
C ASP A 35 0.71 -15.76 -6.35
N LEU A 36 0.99 -16.55 -5.31
CA LEU A 36 1.15 -16.07 -3.94
C LEU A 36 2.37 -15.15 -3.79
N ASP A 37 3.50 -15.52 -4.39
CA ASP A 37 4.73 -14.71 -4.39
C ASP A 37 4.55 -13.38 -5.12
N GLU A 38 3.85 -13.39 -6.27
CA GLU A 38 3.52 -12.16 -6.98
C GLU A 38 2.60 -11.27 -6.14
N LEU A 39 1.55 -11.85 -5.54
CA LEU A 39 0.63 -11.11 -4.68
C LEU A 39 1.35 -10.48 -3.48
N LEU A 40 2.24 -11.22 -2.83
CA LEU A 40 3.06 -10.74 -1.72
C LEU A 40 4.00 -9.62 -2.17
N SER A 41 4.70 -9.80 -3.29
CA SER A 41 5.60 -8.80 -3.85
C SER A 41 4.87 -7.48 -4.13
N GLN A 42 3.71 -7.55 -4.78
CA GLN A 42 2.87 -6.37 -5.03
C GLN A 42 2.38 -5.68 -3.74
N GLN A 43 2.09 -6.45 -2.68
CA GLN A 43 1.70 -5.88 -1.39
C GLN A 43 2.87 -5.15 -0.71
N VAL A 44 4.06 -5.76 -0.73
CA VAL A 44 5.28 -5.18 -0.16
C VAL A 44 5.65 -3.88 -0.86
N GLU A 45 5.65 -3.84 -2.18
CA GLU A 45 5.95 -2.61 -2.95
C GLU A 45 4.99 -1.46 -2.59
N ARG A 46 3.68 -1.76 -2.48
CA ARG A 46 2.68 -0.76 -2.09
C ARG A 46 2.86 -0.29 -0.66
N ALA A 47 3.21 -1.19 0.26
CA ALA A 47 3.50 -0.85 1.65
C ALA A 47 4.73 0.06 1.77
N GLN A 48 5.80 -0.24 1.04
CA GLN A 48 7.01 0.59 0.98
C GLN A 48 6.72 1.99 0.43
N GLU A 49 5.88 2.11 -0.61
CA GLU A 49 5.51 3.42 -1.16
C GLU A 49 4.64 4.22 -0.17
N ILE A 50 3.73 3.56 0.56
CA ILE A 50 2.97 4.21 1.65
C ILE A 50 3.93 4.73 2.72
N GLU A 51 4.90 3.93 3.15
CA GLU A 51 5.89 4.33 4.15
C GLU A 51 6.70 5.54 3.67
N ARG A 52 7.20 5.49 2.43
CA ARG A 52 7.97 6.58 1.82
C ARG A 52 7.18 7.88 1.77
N LEU A 53 5.94 7.84 1.29
CA LEU A 53 5.06 9.02 1.22
C LEU A 53 4.70 9.54 2.60
N THR A 54 4.49 8.65 3.57
CA THR A 54 4.17 9.02 4.96
C THR A 54 5.36 9.72 5.61
N ASN A 55 6.57 9.18 5.46
CA ASN A 55 7.80 9.78 5.98
C ASN A 55 8.07 11.16 5.36
N MET A 56 7.83 11.31 4.06
CA MET A 56 7.93 12.60 3.36
C MET A 56 6.90 13.62 3.89
N LEU A 57 5.66 13.21 4.16
CA LEU A 57 4.64 14.09 4.73
C LEU A 57 4.97 14.50 6.18
N MET A 58 5.51 13.56 6.98
CA MET A 58 5.93 13.84 8.36
C MET A 58 7.12 14.80 8.41
N SER A 59 8.13 14.62 7.55
CA SER A 59 9.27 15.54 7.49
C SER A 59 8.85 16.94 7.06
N GLN A 60 7.95 17.08 6.08
CA GLN A 60 7.38 18.37 5.70
C GLN A 60 6.60 19.04 6.84
N LYS A 61 5.91 18.28 7.70
CA LYS A 61 5.22 18.83 8.89
C LYS A 61 6.22 19.34 9.92
N LEU A 62 7.30 18.59 10.18
CA LEU A 62 8.34 19.00 11.11
C LEU A 62 9.03 20.29 10.65
N ILE A 63 9.35 20.42 9.36
CA ILE A 63 9.92 21.66 8.78
C ILE A 63 8.99 22.86 8.92
N LYS A 64 7.67 22.66 8.89
CA LYS A 64 6.69 23.75 9.05
C LYS A 64 6.43 24.16 10.49
N ALA A 65 6.84 23.34 11.46
CA ALA A 65 6.64 23.58 12.89
C ALA A 65 7.90 24.13 13.58
N ALA A 66 9.04 24.15 12.89
CA ALA A 66 10.32 24.75 13.31
C ALA A 66 10.45 26.17 12.76
#